data_AF-A0A286U1B3-F1
#
_entry.id   AF-A0A286U1B3-F1
#
_cell.length_a   1.000
_cell.length_b   1.000
_cell.length_c   1.000
_cell.angle_alpha   90.00
_cell.angle_beta   90.00
_cell.angle_gamma   90.00
#
_symmetry.space_group_name_H-M   'P 1'
#
loop_
_entity.id
_entity.type
_entity.pdbx_description
1 polymer ?
#
loop_
_entity_poly.entity_id
_entity_poly.type
_entity_poly.pdbx_seq_one_letter_code
_entity_poly.pdbx_strand_id
1 'polypeptide(L)'
;MATKGSLISSIKREEKICDLADHELKNKCKFFEEKYNLSSNEFHNLFQKGEMGDEEDFFEWKALIDGIREWKKTKECLKELIK
;
A
#
# COMPACT_ATOMS: atom_id res chain seq x y z
N MET A 1 9.43 -7.95 31.99
CA MET A 1 8.32 -6.98 31.85
C MET A 1 8.74 -5.97 30.80
N ALA A 2 8.13 -5.96 29.61
CA ALA A 2 8.42 -4.95 28.60
C ALA A 2 7.93 -3.59 29.12
N THR A 3 8.84 -2.65 29.32
CA THR A 3 8.50 -1.31 29.79
C THR A 3 7.73 -0.56 28.70
N LYS A 4 6.75 0.25 29.10
CA LYS A 4 5.87 1.03 28.19
C LYS A 4 6.67 1.82 27.12
N GLY A 5 7.89 2.25 27.45
CA GLY A 5 8.81 2.92 26.51
C GLY A 5 9.39 2.02 25.40
N SER A 6 9.65 0.73 25.67
CA SER A 6 10.12 -0.24 24.67
C SER A 6 9.03 -0.61 23.66
N LEU A 7 7.77 -0.55 24.08
CA LEU A 7 6.62 -0.81 23.21
C LEU A 7 6.42 0.36 22.23
N ILE A 8 6.48 1.60 22.72
CA ILE A 8 6.33 2.81 21.90
C ILE A 8 7.44 2.92 20.84
N SER A 9 8.69 2.61 21.19
CA SER A 9 9.79 2.61 20.22
C SER A 9 9.64 1.52 19.15
N SER A 10 9.11 0.36 19.52
CA SER A 10 8.82 -0.74 18.58
C SER A 10 7.72 -0.35 17.59
N ILE A 11 6.61 0.23 18.08
CA ILE A 11 5.50 0.65 17.21
C ILE A 11 5.93 1.80 16.29
N LYS A 12 6.73 2.76 16.77
CA LYS A 12 7.29 3.82 15.90
C LYS A 12 8.19 3.27 14.79
N ARG A 13 8.95 2.21 15.07
CA ARG A 13 9.76 1.53 14.05
C ARG A 13 8.85 0.85 13.02
N GLU A 14 7.80 0.21 13.49
CA GLU A 14 6.83 -0.48 12.62
C GLU A 14 6.05 0.51 11.74
N GLU A 15 5.71 1.69 12.27
CA GLU A 15 5.12 2.78 11.48
C GLU A 15 6.05 3.22 10.34
N LYS A 16 7.35 3.38 10.63
CA LYS A 16 8.35 3.70 9.59
C LYS A 16 8.47 2.61 8.54
N ILE A 17 8.41 1.34 8.92
CA ILE A 17 8.45 0.23 7.97
C ILE A 17 7.24 0.27 7.05
N CYS A 18 6.04 0.53 7.60
CA CYS A 18 4.82 0.68 6.82
C CYS A 18 4.93 1.86 5.82
N ASP A 19 5.50 2.99 6.25
CA ASP A 19 5.70 4.16 5.38
C ASP A 19 6.69 3.90 4.25
N LEU A 20 7.80 3.21 4.54
CA LEU A 20 8.76 2.82 3.50
C LEU A 20 8.14 1.85 2.51
N ALA A 21 7.40 0.85 2.98
CA ALA A 21 6.72 -0.11 2.12
C ALA A 21 5.65 0.56 1.23
N ASP A 22 4.82 1.44 1.79
CA ASP A 22 3.84 2.23 1.03
C ASP A 22 4.50 3.10 -0.04
N HIS A 23 5.61 3.76 0.29
CA HIS A 23 6.34 4.60 -0.66
C HIS A 23 6.96 3.79 -1.81
N GLU A 24 7.58 2.65 -1.51
CA GLU A 24 8.15 1.77 -2.52
C GLU A 24 7.09 1.22 -3.47
N LEU A 25 5.95 0.77 -2.93
CA LEU A 25 4.84 0.28 -3.75
C LEU A 25 4.24 1.39 -4.62
N LYS A 26 4.09 2.61 -4.08
CA LYS A 26 3.62 3.77 -4.87
C LYS A 26 4.58 4.12 -6.00
N ASN A 27 5.89 4.03 -5.78
CA ASN A 27 6.86 4.26 -6.85
C ASN A 27 6.76 3.20 -7.95
N LYS A 28 6.50 1.93 -7.59
CA LYS A 28 6.22 0.89 -8.58
C LYS A 28 4.91 1.16 -9.34
N CYS A 29 3.87 1.62 -8.65
CA CYS A 29 2.63 2.03 -9.32
C CYS A 29 2.85 3.15 -10.34
N LYS A 30 3.72 4.13 -10.05
CA LYS A 30 4.01 5.23 -11.00
C LYS A 30 4.51 4.73 -12.35
N PHE A 31 5.30 3.66 -12.38
CA PHE A 31 5.74 3.06 -13.64
C PHE A 31 4.54 2.65 -14.51
N PHE A 32 3.54 2.01 -13.92
CA PHE A 32 2.30 1.65 -14.61
C PHE A 32 1.43 2.86 -14.93
N GLU A 33 1.38 3.85 -14.02
CA GLU A 33 0.62 5.08 -14.24
C GLU A 33 1.13 5.84 -15.46
N GLU A 34 2.45 5.91 -15.65
CA GLU A 34 3.09 6.52 -16.81
C GLU A 34 2.93 5.64 -18.06
N LYS A 35 3.11 4.32 -17.94
CA LYS A 35 2.99 3.36 -19.06
C LYS A 35 1.59 3.36 -19.68
N TYR A 36 0.55 3.39 -18.84
CA TYR A 36 -0.85 3.32 -19.27
C TYR A 36 -1.55 4.68 -19.27
N ASN A 37 -0.85 5.75 -18.85
CA ASN A 37 -1.39 7.11 -18.71
C ASN A 37 -2.71 7.15 -17.90
N LEU A 38 -2.78 6.35 -16.85
CA LEU A 38 -3.93 6.17 -15.96
C LEU A 38 -3.45 6.31 -14.53
N SER A 39 -4.26 6.91 -13.64
CA SER A 39 -3.94 6.87 -12.21
C SER A 39 -4.26 5.50 -11.62
N SER A 40 -3.59 5.09 -10.54
CA SER A 40 -3.88 3.82 -9.85
C SER A 40 -5.34 3.71 -9.37
N ASN A 41 -5.98 4.84 -9.05
CA ASN A 41 -7.40 4.87 -8.70
C ASN A 41 -8.31 4.60 -9.91
N GLU A 42 -8.00 5.24 -11.05
CA GLU A 42 -8.74 5.07 -12.30
C GLU A 42 -8.60 3.62 -12.79
N PHE A 43 -7.35 3.11 -12.81
CA PHE A 43 -7.04 1.72 -13.12
C PHE A 43 -7.86 0.77 -12.24
N HIS A 44 -7.88 0.98 -10.92
CA HIS A 44 -8.61 0.12 -10.01
C HIS A 44 -10.12 0.11 -10.31
N ASN A 45 -10.70 1.25 -10.63
CA ASN A 45 -12.12 1.35 -10.96
C ASN A 45 -12.46 0.61 -12.27
N LEU A 46 -11.65 0.81 -13.32
CA LEU A 46 -11.81 0.15 -14.62
C LEU A 46 -11.60 -1.36 -14.50
N PHE A 47 -10.58 -1.79 -13.75
CA PHE A 47 -10.30 -3.20 -13.50
C PHE A 47 -11.46 -3.89 -12.77
N GLN A 48 -12.06 -3.24 -11.76
CA GLN A 48 -13.22 -3.79 -11.06
C GLN A 48 -14.48 -3.88 -11.92
N LYS A 49 -14.62 -3.01 -12.94
CA LYS A 49 -15.73 -3.07 -13.89
C LYS A 49 -15.52 -4.13 -14.97
N GLY A 50 -14.35 -4.77 -15.03
CA GLY A 50 -13.99 -5.70 -16.10
C GLY A 50 -13.73 -4.99 -17.42
N GLU A 51 -13.42 -3.70 -17.40
CA GLU A 51 -13.10 -2.90 -18.60
C GLU A 51 -11.60 -2.97 -18.95
N MET A 52 -10.80 -3.63 -18.12
CA MET A 52 -9.38 -3.89 -18.37
C MET A 52 -9.19 -5.30 -18.93
N GLY A 53 -8.18 -5.45 -19.78
CA GLY A 53 -7.82 -6.74 -20.35
C GLY A 53 -7.21 -7.71 -19.33
N ASP A 54 -6.62 -8.78 -19.85
CA ASP A 54 -5.97 -9.85 -19.09
C ASP A 54 -4.44 -9.76 -19.13
N GLU A 55 -3.89 -8.56 -19.38
CA GLU A 55 -2.44 -8.35 -19.39
C GLU A 55 -1.82 -8.60 -18.00
N GLU A 56 -0.66 -9.25 -17.99
CA GLU A 56 0.11 -9.53 -16.76
C GLU A 56 0.36 -8.26 -15.94
N ASP A 57 0.66 -7.16 -16.63
CA ASP A 57 0.82 -5.82 -16.06
C ASP A 57 -0.36 -5.38 -15.18
N PHE A 58 -1.60 -5.71 -15.57
CA PHE A 58 -2.78 -5.32 -14.78
C PHE A 58 -2.87 -6.11 -13.48
N PHE A 59 -2.52 -7.39 -13.50
CA PHE A 59 -2.45 -8.19 -12.29
C PHE A 59 -1.33 -7.72 -11.36
N GLU A 60 -0.16 -7.40 -11.92
CA GLU A 60 0.95 -6.85 -11.14
C GLU A 60 0.58 -5.49 -10.52
N TRP A 61 0.03 -4.58 -11.31
CA TRP A 61 -0.40 -3.26 -10.82
C TRP A 61 -1.51 -3.38 -9.76
N LYS A 62 -2.47 -4.28 -9.97
CA LYS A 62 -3.51 -4.57 -8.97
C LYS A 62 -2.91 -5.09 -7.66
N ALA A 63 -1.94 -6.00 -7.71
CA ALA A 63 -1.26 -6.50 -6.53
C ALA A 63 -0.51 -5.39 -5.77
N LEU A 64 0.11 -4.44 -6.49
CA LEU A 64 0.76 -3.28 -5.87
C LEU A 64 -0.25 -2.39 -5.13
N ILE A 65 -1.40 -2.10 -5.76
CA ILE A 65 -2.46 -1.28 -5.16
C ILE A 65 -3.04 -1.97 -3.91
N ASP A 66 -3.25 -3.27 -3.97
CA ASP A 66 -3.75 -4.04 -2.83
C ASP A 66 -2.73 -4.07 -1.70
N GLY A 67 -1.43 -4.25 -2.00
CA GLY A 67 -0.36 -4.13 -1.02
C GLY A 67 -0.33 -2.76 -0.32
N ILE A 68 -0.50 -1.67 -1.07
CA ILE A 68 -0.61 -0.30 -0.50
C ILE A 68 -1.75 -0.22 0.51
N ARG A 69 -2.92 -0.80 0.16
CA ARG A 69 -4.09 -0.80 1.05
C ARG A 69 -3.88 -1.63 2.30
N GLU A 70 -3.22 -2.79 2.18
CA GLU A 70 -2.90 -3.63 3.32
C GLU A 70 -1.91 -2.96 4.28
N TRP A 71 -0.86 -2.32 3.76
CA TRP A 71 0.08 -1.54 4.59
C TRP A 71 -0.60 -0.35 5.27
N LYS A 72 -1.51 0.34 4.55
CA LYS A 72 -2.28 1.43 5.12
C LYS A 72 -3.20 0.95 6.25
N LYS A 73 -3.91 -0.16 6.04
CA LYS A 73 -4.78 -0.78 7.07
C LYS A 73 -3.97 -1.22 8.28
N THR A 74 -2.82 -1.85 8.06
CA THR A 74 -1.89 -2.26 9.14
C THR A 74 -1.43 -1.02 9.94
N LYS A 75 -1.06 0.06 9.25
CA LYS A 75 -0.68 1.32 9.87
C LYS A 75 -1.82 1.93 10.71
N GLU A 76 -3.06 1.88 10.21
CA GLU A 76 -4.23 2.34 10.94
C GLU A 76 -4.47 1.52 12.22
N CYS A 77 -4.43 0.19 12.12
CA CYS A 77 -4.55 -0.68 13.30
C CYS A 77 -3.44 -0.42 14.34
N LEU A 78 -2.19 -0.23 13.90
CA LEU A 78 -1.09 0.12 14.80
C LEU A 78 -1.33 1.46 15.52
N LYS A 79 -1.92 2.45 14.85
CA LYS A 79 -2.28 3.74 15.46
C LYS A 79 -3.41 3.61 16.47
N GLU A 80 -4.39 2.75 16.22
CA GLU A 80 -5.47 2.49 17.18
C GLU A 80 -4.96 1.84 18.47
N LEU A 81 -3.93 1.00 18.40
CA LEU A 81 -3.33 0.36 19.58
C LEU A 81 -2.54 1.32 20.50
N ILE A 82 -2.14 2.49 19.98
CA ILE A 82 -1.44 3.53 20.76
C ILE A 82 -2.43 4.54 21.39
N LYS A 83 -3.68 4.58 20.88
CA LYS A 83 -4.70 5.54 21.29
C LYS A 83 -5.30 5.19 22.65
#